data_AF-A0A936FTD3-F1
#
_entry.id   AF-A0A936FTD3-F1
#
_cell.length_a   1.000
_cell.length_b   1.000
_cell.length_c   1.000
_cell.angle_alpha   90.00
_cell.angle_beta   90.00
_cell.angle_gamma   90.00
#
_symmetry.space_group_name_H-M   'P 1'
#
loop_
_entity.id
_entity.type
_entity.pdbx_description
1 polymer ?
#
loop_
_entity_poly.entity_id
_entity_poly.type
_entity_poly.pdbx_seq_one_letter_code
_entity_poly.pdbx_strand_id
1 'polypeptide(L)'
;MEELNKKTSRKNFLIWGALAVSAGFFIKLFSKKTKVVENESNTVKMLTEDGRLVEIDRKLLASNRTRLSNDEIHDWVKNNATNERK
;
A
#
# COMPACT_ATOMS: atom_id res chain seq x y z
N MET A 1 46.51 45.94 -12.17
CA MET A 1 45.14 45.49 -12.51
C MET A 1 45.20 43.98 -12.65
N GLU A 2 44.60 43.28 -11.70
CA GLU A 2 44.75 41.84 -11.46
C GLU A 2 44.34 40.99 -12.67
N GLU A 3 45.20 40.04 -13.04
CA GLU A 3 44.94 39.08 -14.10
C GLU A 3 43.93 38.03 -13.63
N LEU A 4 42.83 37.91 -14.37
CA LEU A 4 41.76 36.94 -14.18
C LEU A 4 42.26 35.51 -14.48
N ASN A 5 42.91 34.88 -13.50
CA ASN A 5 43.23 33.46 -13.53
C ASN A 5 41.96 32.62 -13.32
N LYS A 6 41.12 32.55 -14.36
CA LYS A 6 39.93 31.70 -14.39
C LYS A 6 40.35 30.25 -14.67
N LYS A 7 40.98 29.62 -13.66
CA LYS A 7 41.21 28.18 -13.67
C LYS A 7 39.87 27.46 -13.44
N THR A 8 39.19 27.11 -14.52
CA THR A 8 38.00 26.26 -14.47
C THR A 8 38.41 24.92 -13.85
N SER A 9 38.19 24.78 -12.55
CA SER A 9 38.64 23.64 -11.76
C SER A 9 37.78 22.44 -12.10
N ARG A 10 38.38 21.41 -12.73
CA ARG A 10 37.73 20.12 -13.03
C ARG A 10 37.09 19.49 -11.78
N LYS A 11 37.62 19.81 -10.59
CA LYS A 11 37.05 19.40 -9.30
C LYS A 11 35.65 19.97 -9.08
N ASN A 12 35.42 21.21 -9.48
CA ASN A 12 34.10 21.83 -9.36
C ASN A 12 33.10 21.15 -10.32
N PHE A 13 33.51 20.82 -11.55
CA PHE A 13 32.66 20.07 -12.48
C PHE A 13 32.28 18.68 -11.94
N LEU A 14 33.22 17.96 -11.34
CA LEU A 14 32.95 16.66 -10.72
C LEU A 14 32.03 16.77 -9.49
N ILE A 15 32.21 17.79 -8.65
CA ILE A 15 31.36 18.03 -7.48
C ILE A 15 29.92 18.36 -7.92
N TRP A 16 29.76 19.27 -8.88
CA TRP A 16 28.45 19.64 -9.42
C TRP A 16 27.79 18.48 -10.18
N GLY A 17 28.56 17.69 -10.93
CA GLY A 17 28.08 16.48 -11.59
C GLY A 17 27.62 15.40 -10.60
N ALA A 18 28.39 15.15 -9.55
CA ALA A 18 28.05 14.19 -8.51
C ALA A 18 26.78 14.60 -7.73
N LEU A 19 26.60 15.89 -7.46
CA LEU A 19 25.43 16.44 -6.77
C LEU A 19 24.15 16.33 -7.63
N ALA A 20 24.25 16.57 -8.94
CA ALA A 20 23.12 16.41 -9.86
C ALA A 20 22.69 14.94 -10.01
N VAL A 21 23.65 14.01 -10.11
CA VAL A 21 23.35 12.57 -10.24
C VAL A 21 22.74 12.01 -8.96
N SER A 22 23.24 12.38 -7.78
CA SER A 22 22.70 11.89 -6.50
C SER A 22 21.26 12.38 -6.27
N ALA A 23 20.96 13.65 -6.55
CA ALA A 23 19.62 14.20 -6.43
C ALA A 23 18.61 13.47 -7.35
N GLY A 24 18.99 13.21 -8.61
CA GLY A 24 18.15 12.45 -9.55
C GLY A 24 17.92 11.00 -9.15
N PHE A 25 18.92 10.35 -8.54
CA PHE A 25 18.81 8.97 -8.05
C PHE A 25 17.89 8.86 -6.83
N PHE A 26 17.96 9.82 -5.90
CA PHE A 26 17.04 9.88 -4.75
C PHE A 26 15.60 10.18 -5.17
N ILE A 27 15.39 11.09 -6.12
CA ILE A 27 14.04 11.36 -6.66
C ILE A 27 13.49 10.09 -7.32
N LYS A 28 14.25 9.39 -8.17
CA LYS A 28 13.78 8.16 -8.83
C LYS A 28 13.54 7.00 -7.85
N LEU A 29 14.30 6.92 -6.76
CA LEU A 29 14.13 5.88 -5.74
C LEU A 29 12.92 6.15 -4.82
N PHE A 30 12.69 7.40 -4.42
CA PHE A 30 11.56 7.79 -3.56
C PHE A 30 10.27 8.09 -4.33
N SER A 31 10.33 8.45 -5.61
CA SER A 31 9.16 8.74 -6.45
C SER A 31 8.43 7.48 -6.94
N LYS A 32 8.92 6.27 -6.62
CA LYS A 32 8.25 5.00 -6.97
C LYS A 32 7.00 4.69 -6.11
N LYS A 33 6.46 5.65 -5.37
CA LYS A 33 5.25 5.47 -4.54
C LYS A 33 4.20 6.55 -4.75
N THR A 34 3.77 6.75 -5.99
CA THR A 34 2.42 7.28 -6.23
C THR A 34 1.89 6.74 -7.55
N LYS A 35 1.76 5.41 -7.66
CA LYS A 35 0.60 4.93 -8.42
C LYS A 35 -0.60 5.39 -7.62
N VAL A 36 -1.40 6.24 -8.23
CA VAL A 36 -2.67 6.75 -7.72
C VAL A 36 -3.47 5.56 -7.21
N VAL A 37 -3.48 5.40 -5.89
CA VAL A 37 -4.37 4.51 -5.13
C VAL A 37 -5.34 5.43 -4.40
N GLU A 38 -5.92 6.40 -5.12
CA GLU A 38 -6.95 7.27 -4.52
C GLU A 38 -8.29 6.55 -4.36
N ASN A 39 -8.45 5.33 -4.90
CA ASN A 39 -9.70 4.56 -4.84
C ASN A 39 -9.61 3.17 -4.17
N GLU A 40 -8.46 2.69 -3.64
CA GLU A 40 -8.45 1.42 -2.89
C GLU A 40 -8.86 1.57 -1.41
N SER A 41 -8.93 2.79 -0.86
CA SER A 41 -9.29 2.99 0.55
C SER A 41 -10.72 2.54 0.86
N ASN A 42 -11.59 2.51 -0.16
CA ASN A 42 -12.99 2.16 -0.04
C ASN A 42 -13.34 0.77 -0.58
N THR A 43 -12.37 -0.02 -1.07
CA THR A 43 -12.59 -1.39 -1.55
C THR A 43 -11.91 -2.42 -0.66
N VAL A 44 -12.49 -3.63 -0.58
CA VAL A 44 -11.95 -4.77 0.17
C VAL A 44 -11.81 -5.95 -0.78
N LYS A 45 -10.67 -6.65 -0.69
CA LYS A 45 -10.41 -7.90 -1.40
C LYS A 45 -11.04 -9.05 -0.63
N MET A 46 -11.89 -9.82 -1.30
CA MET A 46 -12.57 -10.98 -0.74
C MET A 46 -12.35 -12.19 -1.64
N LEU A 47 -12.21 -13.36 -1.03
CA LEU A 47 -12.25 -14.63 -1.75
C LEU A 47 -13.71 -15.09 -1.87
N THR A 48 -14.13 -15.41 -3.08
CA THR A 48 -15.41 -16.06 -3.33
C THR A 48 -15.33 -17.56 -3.02
N GLU A 49 -16.49 -18.21 -2.89
CA GLU A 49 -16.58 -19.66 -2.63
C GLU A 49 -15.90 -20.49 -3.73
N ASP A 50 -15.92 -20.00 -4.97
CA ASP A 50 -15.22 -20.61 -6.11
C ASP A 50 -13.71 -20.26 -6.17
N GLY A 51 -13.16 -19.64 -5.13
CA GLY A 51 -11.73 -19.38 -4.96
C GLY A 51 -11.18 -18.20 -5.76
N ARG A 52 -12.04 -17.34 -6.31
CA ARG A 52 -11.62 -16.15 -7.05
C ARG A 52 -11.46 -14.96 -6.11
N LEU A 53 -10.45 -14.14 -6.37
CA LEU A 53 -10.22 -12.90 -5.63
C LEU A 53 -11.01 -11.77 -6.30
N VAL A 54 -11.90 -11.14 -5.55
CA VAL A 54 -12.76 -10.04 -6.02
C VAL A 54 -12.57 -8.79 -5.16
N GLU A 55 -12.71 -7.62 -5.76
CA GLU A 55 -12.68 -6.33 -5.08
C GLU A 55 -14.11 -5.78 -4.93
N ILE A 56 -14.53 -5.47 -3.70
CA ILE A 56 -15.90 -5.04 -3.38
C ILE A 56 -15.85 -3.69 -2.66
N ASP A 57 -16.75 -2.77 -3.02
CA ASP A 57 -16.93 -1.50 -2.29
C ASP A 57 -17.45 -1.78 -0.86
N ARG A 58 -16.79 -1.21 0.14
CA ARG A 58 -17.14 -1.33 1.55
C ARG A 58 -18.57 -0.92 1.86
N LYS A 59 -19.16 -0.01 1.10
CA LYS A 59 -20.55 0.44 1.26
C LYS A 59 -21.58 -0.67 1.03
N LEU A 60 -21.22 -1.69 0.23
CA LEU A 60 -22.06 -2.85 -0.05
C LEU A 60 -21.98 -3.91 1.05
N LEU A 61 -20.98 -3.82 1.92
CA LEU A 61 -20.83 -4.72 3.06
C LEU A 61 -21.66 -4.16 4.23
N ALA A 62 -22.39 -5.05 4.94
CA ALA A 62 -23.15 -4.66 6.12
C ALA A 62 -22.25 -3.89 7.11
N SER A 63 -22.66 -2.66 7.43
CA SER A 63 -21.88 -1.73 8.27
C SER A 63 -21.87 -2.12 9.75
N ASN A 64 -22.86 -2.91 10.19
CA ASN A 64 -23.00 -3.34 11.56
C ASN A 64 -22.48 -4.77 11.74
N ARG A 65 -21.15 -4.92 11.82
CA ARG A 65 -20.53 -6.18 12.24
C ARG A 65 -20.29 -6.14 13.74
N THR A 66 -21.20 -6.73 14.51
CA THR A 66 -20.91 -7.10 15.89
C THR A 66 -19.85 -8.19 15.90
N ARG A 67 -18.80 -8.01 16.70
CA ARG A 67 -17.80 -9.06 16.93
C ARG A 67 -18.49 -10.16 17.73
N LEU A 68 -18.69 -11.32 17.11
CA LEU A 68 -19.14 -12.51 17.80
C LEU A 68 -18.09 -12.94 18.83
N SER A 69 -18.56 -13.28 20.01
CA SER A 69 -17.78 -13.88 21.09
C SER A 69 -17.54 -15.37 20.83
N ASN A 70 -16.54 -15.94 21.52
CA ASN A 70 -16.22 -17.36 21.37
C ASN A 70 -17.38 -18.26 21.82
N ASP A 71 -18.12 -17.84 22.85
CA ASP A 71 -19.26 -18.60 23.38
C ASP A 71 -20.42 -18.63 22.38
N GLU A 72 -20.70 -17.50 21.72
CA GLU A 72 -21.71 -17.43 20.65
C GLU A 72 -21.35 -18.33 19.45
N ILE A 73 -20.07 -18.40 19.09
CA ILE A 73 -19.59 -19.30 18.03
C ILE A 73 -19.77 -20.77 18.46
N HIS A 74 -19.37 -21.10 19.68
CA HIS A 74 -19.50 -22.45 20.22
C HIS A 74 -20.97 -22.91 20.23
N ASP A 75 -21.87 -22.04 20.70
CA ASP A 75 -23.30 -22.33 20.77
C ASP A 75 -23.93 -22.44 19.38
N TRP A 76 -23.53 -21.59 18.43
CA TRP A 76 -23.96 -21.71 17.04
C TRP A 76 -23.55 -23.05 16.42
N VAL A 77 -22.30 -23.49 16.62
CA VAL A 77 -21.82 -24.78 16.10
C VAL A 77 -22.63 -25.92 16.71
N LYS A 78 -22.85 -25.90 18.02
CA LYS A 78 -23.63 -26.93 18.72
C LYS A 78 -25.06 -27.01 18.20
N ASN A 79 -25.73 -25.87 18.03
CA ASN A 79 -27.11 -25.83 17.57
C ASN A 79 -27.26 -26.34 16.12
N ASN A 80 -26.35 -25.99 15.22
CA ASN A 80 -26.38 -26.50 13.85
C ASN A 80 -26.09 -28.00 13.78
N ALA A 81 -25.09 -28.49 14.54
CA ALA A 81 -24.79 -29.92 14.62
C ALA A 81 -25.93 -30.76 15.23
N THR A 82 -26.79 -30.14 16.04
CA THR A 82 -27.93 -30.82 16.66
C THR A 82 -29.17 -30.84 15.75
N ASN A 83 -29.35 -29.80 14.91
CA ASN A 83 -30.44 -29.76 13.93
C ASN A 83 -30.29 -30.78 12.80
N GLU A 84 -29.06 -31.17 12.44
CA GLU A 84 -28.82 -32.22 11.44
C GLU A 84 -29.03 -33.65 11.96
N ARG A 85 -29.34 -33.83 13.25
CA ARG A 85 -29.59 -35.14 13.89
C ARG A 85 -31.06 -35.42 14.21
N LYS A 86 -31.98 -34.53 13.80
CA LYS A 86 -33.43 -34.71 13.91
C LYS A 86 -34.02 -34.91 12.53
#